data_AF-A0A2M7RSE1-F1
#
_entry.id   AF-A0A2M7RSE1-F1
#
_cell.length_a   1.000
_cell.length_b   1.000
_cell.length_c   1.000
_cell.angle_alpha   90.00
_cell.angle_beta   90.00
_cell.angle_gamma   90.00
#
_symmetry.space_group_name_H-M   'P 1'
#
loop_
_entity.id
_entity.type
_entity.pdbx_description
1 polymer ?
#
loop_
_entity_poly.entity_id
_entity_poly.type
_entity_poly.pdbx_seq_one_letter_code
_entity_poly.pdbx_strand_id
1 'polypeptide(L)'
;MRKKDYPVSELVIEQTLPAGTNYIQYIASYKSDGLKIYGLLTIPTGIKPKNGWPVIIFNHGYIPPDAYKTTERYVAYVAALAKNGYIVYKPDYRGHGNSEGQPEGAYYSPSYAIDTLNALSSLKRFKEADPERIGMWGHSMGGNIISRDIVVDTKDMKLHGLTPVVSSNSSASEIRRSITLR
;
A
#
# COMPACT_ATOMS: atom_id res chain seq x y z
N MET A 1 -15.97 -7.74 -9.28
CA MET A 1 -14.56 -7.31 -9.20
C MET A 1 -13.83 -7.46 -10.54
N ARG A 2 -13.68 -8.66 -11.13
CA ARG A 2 -12.98 -8.85 -12.43
C ARG A 2 -13.50 -8.06 -13.64
N LYS A 3 -14.77 -7.66 -13.64
CA LYS A 3 -15.39 -6.84 -14.71
C LYS A 3 -15.51 -5.35 -14.31
N LYS A 4 -14.93 -4.94 -13.18
CA LYS A 4 -15.00 -3.56 -12.68
C LYS A 4 -13.77 -2.81 -13.18
N ASP A 5 -13.99 -1.58 -13.64
CA ASP A 5 -12.90 -0.66 -13.94
C ASP A 5 -12.38 -0.03 -12.65
N TYR A 6 -11.06 0.13 -12.57
CA TYR A 6 -10.36 0.78 -11.47
C TYR A 6 -9.79 2.11 -11.99
N PRO A 7 -10.58 3.19 -11.97
CA PRO A 7 -10.19 4.43 -12.63
C PRO A 7 -8.95 5.02 -11.96
N VAL A 8 -8.00 5.44 -12.80
CA VAL A 8 -6.84 6.19 -12.34
C VAL A 8 -7.32 7.50 -11.73
N SER A 9 -6.82 7.81 -10.54
CA SER A 9 -6.94 9.13 -9.93
C SER A 9 -5.56 9.70 -9.62
N GLU A 10 -5.48 11.02 -9.52
CA GLU A 10 -4.25 11.66 -9.08
C GLU A 10 -3.97 11.34 -7.61
N LEU A 11 -2.72 10.97 -7.31
CA LEU A 11 -2.25 10.85 -5.94
C LEU A 11 -1.89 12.25 -5.42
N VAL A 12 -2.72 12.80 -4.54
CA VAL A 12 -2.59 14.17 -4.02
C VAL A 12 -1.81 14.15 -2.72
N ILE A 13 -0.80 15.02 -2.58
CA ILE A 13 -0.10 15.23 -1.31
C ILE A 13 -0.92 16.17 -0.44
N GLU A 14 -1.43 15.67 0.69
CA GLU A 14 -2.29 16.40 1.61
C GLU A 14 -1.49 17.06 2.73
N GLN A 15 -0.45 16.38 3.20
CA GLN A 15 0.40 16.85 4.28
C GLN A 15 1.82 16.30 4.14
N THR A 16 2.82 17.16 4.31
CA THR A 16 4.22 16.74 4.48
C THR A 16 4.48 16.44 5.96
N LEU A 17 5.07 15.28 6.23
CA LEU A 17 5.43 14.84 7.58
C LEU A 17 6.95 15.01 7.81
N PRO A 18 7.42 14.98 9.08
CA PRO A 18 8.85 14.96 9.36
C PRO A 18 9.56 13.83 8.61
N ALA A 19 10.70 14.13 7.99
CA ALA A 19 11.49 13.14 7.28
C ALA A 19 12.12 12.13 8.26
N GLY A 20 12.24 10.89 7.81
CA GLY A 20 13.01 9.87 8.51
C GLY A 20 14.41 9.74 7.92
N THR A 21 15.20 8.82 8.48
CA THR A 21 16.52 8.50 7.90
C THR A 21 16.34 7.81 6.54
N ASN A 22 16.76 8.47 5.48
CA ASN A 22 16.76 8.01 4.08
C ASN A 22 15.37 7.89 3.43
N TYR A 23 14.36 8.58 3.94
CA TYR A 23 13.04 8.68 3.31
C TYR A 23 12.29 9.94 3.76
N ILE A 24 11.34 10.38 2.95
CA ILE A 24 10.39 11.44 3.27
C ILE A 24 9.00 10.82 3.38
N GLN A 25 8.16 11.37 4.26
CA GLN A 25 6.80 10.89 4.48
C GLN A 25 5.77 11.97 4.20
N TYR A 26 4.62 11.53 3.71
CA TYR A 26 3.47 12.35 3.41
C TYR A 26 2.19 11.63 3.82
N ILE A 27 1.17 12.40 4.17
CA ILE A 27 -0.21 11.93 4.03
C ILE A 27 -0.62 12.27 2.60
N ALA A 28 -1.08 11.26 1.86
CA ALA A 28 -1.52 11.41 0.49
C ALA A 28 -2.90 10.76 0.30
N SER A 29 -3.66 11.25 -0.68
CA SER A 29 -5.00 10.76 -0.98
C SER A 29 -5.18 10.40 -2.45
N TYR A 30 -6.18 9.56 -2.72
CA TYR A 30 -6.64 9.17 -4.06
C TYR A 30 -8.17 8.97 -4.03
N LYS A 31 -8.78 8.72 -5.19
CA LYS A 31 -10.22 8.48 -5.30
C LYS A 31 -10.54 7.00 -5.49
N SER A 32 -11.58 6.53 -4.81
CA SER A 32 -12.13 5.18 -4.94
C SER A 32 -13.63 5.21 -4.70
N ASP A 33 -14.43 4.76 -5.67
CA ASP A 33 -15.91 4.77 -5.59
C ASP A 33 -16.51 6.14 -5.17
N GLY A 34 -15.92 7.24 -5.65
CA GLY A 34 -16.29 8.61 -5.29
C GLY A 34 -15.72 9.12 -3.97
N LEU A 35 -15.25 8.22 -3.11
CA LEU A 35 -14.64 8.52 -1.82
C LEU A 35 -13.20 9.01 -1.98
N LYS A 36 -12.80 9.95 -1.12
CA LYS A 36 -11.41 10.33 -0.88
C LYS A 36 -10.79 9.38 0.13
N ILE A 37 -9.83 8.58 -0.32
CA ILE A 37 -9.11 7.61 0.50
C ILE A 37 -7.71 8.15 0.79
N TYR A 38 -7.34 8.18 2.06
CA TYR A 38 -6.06 8.66 2.56
C TYR A 38 -5.09 7.50 2.76
N GLY A 39 -3.82 7.82 2.98
CA GLY A 39 -2.81 6.85 3.33
C GLY A 39 -1.45 7.49 3.61
N LEU A 40 -0.57 6.70 4.21
CA LEU A 40 0.81 7.09 4.44
C LEU A 40 1.66 6.77 3.21
N LEU A 41 2.17 7.81 2.55
CA LEU A 41 3.11 7.70 1.45
C LEU A 41 4.53 7.93 1.98
N THR A 42 5.38 6.93 1.86
CA THR A 42 6.80 7.00 2.25
C THR A 42 7.67 6.81 1.02
N ILE A 43 8.52 7.79 0.71
CA ILE A 43 9.35 7.82 -0.49
C ILE A 43 10.83 7.76 -0.09
N PRO A 44 11.63 6.82 -0.62
CA PRO A 44 13.07 6.77 -0.39
C PRO A 44 13.75 8.06 -0.85
N THR A 45 14.78 8.49 -0.13
CA THR A 45 15.71 9.52 -0.60
C THR A 45 16.99 8.86 -1.12
N GLY A 46 17.65 9.51 -2.08
CA GLY A 46 18.91 9.03 -2.65
C GLY A 46 18.86 9.00 -4.18
N ILE A 47 19.67 8.13 -4.78
CA ILE A 47 19.71 7.99 -6.24
C ILE A 47 18.50 7.18 -6.70
N LYS A 48 17.51 7.88 -7.26
CA LYS A 48 16.34 7.26 -7.87
C LYS A 48 16.76 6.41 -9.08
N PRO A 49 16.27 5.16 -9.21
CA PRO A 49 16.51 4.36 -10.42
C PRO A 49 15.94 5.07 -11.66
N LYS A 50 16.53 4.81 -12.84
CA LYS A 50 16.14 5.46 -14.10
C LYS A 50 14.63 5.41 -14.38
N ASN A 51 13.99 4.29 -14.04
CA ASN A 51 12.57 4.04 -14.30
C ASN A 51 11.66 4.39 -13.11
N GLY A 52 12.20 4.93 -12.01
CA GLY A 52 11.47 5.17 -10.76
C GLY A 52 11.76 4.15 -9.66
N TRP A 53 11.20 4.39 -8.48
CA TRP A 53 11.31 3.49 -7.34
C TRP A 53 10.30 2.33 -7.46
N PRO A 54 10.68 1.09 -7.14
CA PRO A 54 9.69 0.03 -6.95
C PRO A 54 8.73 0.40 -5.81
N VAL A 55 7.49 -0.07 -5.88
CA VAL A 55 6.41 0.31 -4.96
C VAL A 55 5.87 -0.91 -4.22
N ILE A 56 5.57 -0.74 -2.93
CA ILE A 56 4.83 -1.69 -2.11
C ILE A 56 3.58 -1.00 -1.58
N ILE A 57 2.41 -1.52 -1.95
CA ILE A 57 1.14 -1.19 -1.31
C ILE A 57 1.01 -2.05 -0.06
N PHE A 58 1.13 -1.43 1.10
CA PHE A 58 1.19 -2.07 2.41
C PHE A 58 -0.20 -2.12 3.04
N ASN A 59 -0.87 -3.27 2.90
CA ASN A 59 -2.21 -3.51 3.39
C ASN A 59 -2.16 -3.94 4.87
N HIS A 60 -2.55 -3.03 5.76
CA HIS A 60 -2.48 -3.28 7.20
C HIS A 60 -3.51 -4.32 7.67
N GLY A 61 -3.21 -4.97 8.79
CA GLY A 61 -4.16 -5.85 9.49
C GLY A 61 -5.30 -5.08 10.16
N TYR A 62 -6.25 -5.80 10.77
CA TYR A 62 -7.37 -5.16 11.45
C TYR A 62 -6.89 -4.27 12.60
N ILE A 63 -7.36 -3.03 12.61
CA ILE A 63 -7.25 -2.06 13.70
C ILE A 63 -8.63 -1.43 13.80
N PRO A 64 -9.24 -1.31 15.00
CA PRO A 64 -10.52 -0.63 15.15
C PRO A 64 -10.49 0.76 14.48
N PRO A 65 -11.51 1.13 13.67
CA PRO A 65 -11.48 2.38 12.91
C PRO A 65 -11.27 3.63 13.77
N ASP A 66 -11.87 3.65 14.96
CA ASP A 66 -11.77 4.71 15.98
C ASP A 66 -10.40 4.78 16.66
N ALA A 67 -9.64 3.68 16.66
CA ALA A 67 -8.29 3.61 17.19
C ALA A 67 -7.20 3.76 16.11
N TYR A 68 -7.57 3.72 14.83
CA TYR A 68 -6.63 3.77 13.73
C TYR A 68 -6.06 5.18 13.52
N LYS A 69 -4.74 5.25 13.31
CA LYS A 69 -4.04 6.47 12.93
C LYS A 69 -3.05 6.19 11.81
N THR A 70 -3.05 7.05 10.80
CA THR A 70 -2.26 6.91 9.57
C THR A 70 -0.75 6.71 9.83
N THR A 71 -0.20 7.40 10.83
CA THR A 71 1.25 7.42 11.13
C THR A 71 1.68 6.42 12.20
N GLU A 72 0.74 5.68 12.81
CA GLU A 72 1.03 4.68 13.83
C GLU A 72 0.99 3.25 13.27
N ARG A 73 1.56 2.32 14.04
CA ARG A 73 1.69 0.88 13.73
C ARG A 73 2.51 0.63 12.46
N TYR A 74 3.14 -0.53 12.38
CA TYR A 74 4.00 -0.91 11.25
C TYR A 74 5.16 0.04 10.91
N VAL A 75 5.46 1.03 11.76
CA VAL A 75 6.49 2.07 11.54
C VAL A 75 7.83 1.46 11.16
N ALA A 76 8.26 0.42 11.88
CA ALA A 76 9.52 -0.27 11.60
C ALA A 76 9.51 -0.98 10.23
N TYR A 77 8.39 -1.56 9.81
CA TYR A 77 8.25 -2.23 8.51
C TYR A 77 8.28 -1.22 7.37
N VAL A 78 7.47 -0.15 7.47
CA VAL A 78 7.43 0.93 6.47
C VAL A 78 8.80 1.57 6.32
N ALA A 79 9.45 1.90 7.44
CA ALA A 79 10.79 2.48 7.45
C ALA A 79 11.84 1.52 6.86
N ALA A 80 11.79 0.23 7.20
CA ALA A 80 12.74 -0.76 6.67
C ALA A 80 12.62 -0.90 5.15
N LEU A 81 11.39 -0.99 4.63
CA LEU A 81 11.13 -1.06 3.19
C LEU A 81 11.60 0.21 2.48
N ALA A 82 11.26 1.38 3.01
CA ALA A 82 11.68 2.66 2.43
C ALA A 82 13.20 2.83 2.39
N LYS A 83 13.89 2.47 3.48
CA LYS A 83 15.36 2.48 3.55
C LYS A 83 16.02 1.53 2.54
N ASN A 84 15.30 0.52 2.07
CA ASN A 84 15.76 -0.40 1.04
C ASN A 84 15.33 0.02 -0.39
N GLY A 85 14.88 1.25 -0.58
CA GLY A 85 14.60 1.82 -1.89
C GLY A 85 13.22 1.47 -2.45
N TYR A 86 12.24 1.20 -1.59
CA TYR A 86 10.84 1.03 -2.01
C TYR A 86 10.00 2.25 -1.63
N ILE A 87 9.20 2.76 -2.56
CA ILE A 87 8.04 3.57 -2.14
C ILE A 87 7.11 2.64 -1.38
N VAL A 88 6.67 3.07 -0.21
CA VAL A 88 5.68 2.35 0.58
C VAL A 88 4.44 3.21 0.67
N TYR A 89 3.33 2.72 0.14
CA TYR A 89 2.03 3.33 0.32
C TYR A 89 1.20 2.45 1.24
N LYS A 90 0.87 2.94 2.44
CA LYS A 90 -0.01 2.24 3.40
C LYS A 90 -1.37 2.93 3.37
N PRO A 91 -2.36 2.42 2.61
CA PRO A 91 -3.69 3.02 2.55
C PRO A 91 -4.35 2.97 3.93
N ASP A 92 -5.08 4.02 4.26
CA ASP A 92 -6.06 4.00 5.33
C ASP A 92 -7.35 3.45 4.71
N TYR A 93 -7.81 2.28 5.14
CA TYR A 93 -9.04 1.72 4.60
C TYR A 93 -10.21 2.70 4.76
N ARG A 94 -11.20 2.67 3.86
CA ARG A 94 -12.39 3.53 3.98
C ARG A 94 -12.98 3.49 5.39
N GLY A 95 -13.35 4.65 5.92
CA GLY A 95 -13.79 4.82 7.32
C GLY A 95 -12.69 4.73 8.38
N HIS A 96 -11.40 4.62 8.02
CA HIS A 96 -10.27 4.68 8.95
C HIS A 96 -9.47 5.97 8.75
N GLY A 97 -8.96 6.54 9.84
CA GLY A 97 -8.18 7.78 9.78
C GLY A 97 -9.00 8.90 9.15
N ASN A 98 -8.46 9.50 8.09
CA ASN A 98 -9.16 10.56 7.34
C ASN A 98 -9.90 10.04 6.10
N SER A 99 -9.87 8.73 5.82
CA SER A 99 -10.55 8.15 4.65
C SER A 99 -12.06 8.25 4.80
N GLU A 100 -12.71 8.78 3.77
CA GLU A 100 -14.16 8.89 3.68
C GLU A 100 -14.85 7.51 3.66
N GLY A 101 -16.18 7.50 3.82
CA GLY A 101 -17.01 6.28 3.80
C GLY A 101 -17.20 5.66 5.18
N GLN A 102 -17.68 4.42 5.19
CA GLN A 102 -17.93 3.64 6.41
C GLN A 102 -17.10 2.36 6.41
N PRO A 103 -16.64 1.87 7.57
CA PRO A 103 -15.92 0.62 7.66
C PRO A 103 -16.87 -0.56 7.38
N GLU A 104 -16.52 -1.41 6.41
CA GLU A 104 -17.38 -2.54 5.97
C GLU A 104 -16.80 -3.93 6.31
N GLY A 105 -15.55 -3.98 6.78
CA GLY A 105 -14.84 -5.21 7.13
C GLY A 105 -14.39 -6.04 5.92
N ALA A 106 -13.19 -6.63 5.99
CA ALA A 106 -12.58 -7.29 4.83
C ALA A 106 -13.22 -8.63 4.43
N TYR A 107 -13.92 -9.31 5.35
CA TYR A 107 -14.44 -10.65 5.09
C TYR A 107 -15.77 -10.63 4.33
N TYR A 108 -16.62 -9.65 4.60
CA TYR A 108 -17.98 -9.58 4.04
C TYR A 108 -18.13 -8.56 2.91
N SER A 109 -17.15 -7.67 2.72
CA SER A 109 -17.16 -6.66 1.68
C SER A 109 -15.90 -6.66 0.82
N PRO A 110 -15.99 -6.48 -0.51
CA PRO A 110 -14.84 -6.25 -1.38
C PRO A 110 -14.30 -4.81 -1.32
N SER A 111 -14.94 -3.91 -0.56
CA SER A 111 -14.67 -2.48 -0.59
C SER A 111 -13.19 -2.12 -0.35
N TYR A 112 -12.54 -2.75 0.63
CA TYR A 112 -11.11 -2.49 0.87
C TYR A 112 -10.20 -2.99 -0.26
N ALA A 113 -10.54 -4.12 -0.90
CA ALA A 113 -9.84 -4.62 -2.09
C ALA A 113 -10.03 -3.69 -3.30
N ILE A 114 -11.21 -3.08 -3.43
CA ILE A 114 -11.45 -2.08 -4.47
C ILE A 114 -10.61 -0.83 -4.24
N ASP A 115 -10.52 -0.37 -2.99
CA ASP A 115 -9.68 0.77 -2.62
C ASP A 115 -8.20 0.50 -2.95
N THR A 116 -7.67 -0.67 -2.60
CA THR A 116 -6.26 -1.03 -2.87
C THR A 116 -5.95 -1.15 -4.36
N LEU A 117 -6.87 -1.64 -5.17
CA LEU A 117 -6.73 -1.69 -6.64
C LEU A 117 -6.81 -0.29 -7.28
N ASN A 118 -7.60 0.63 -6.72
CA ASN A 118 -7.59 2.04 -7.13
C ASN A 118 -6.29 2.75 -6.70
N ALA A 119 -5.72 2.40 -5.55
CA ALA A 119 -4.40 2.86 -5.14
C ALA A 119 -3.31 2.39 -6.13
N LEU A 120 -3.34 1.11 -6.54
CA LEU A 120 -2.46 0.56 -7.57
C LEU A 120 -2.54 1.36 -8.87
N SER A 121 -3.75 1.60 -9.36
CA SER A 121 -3.98 2.35 -10.60
C SER A 121 -3.44 3.78 -10.51
N SER A 122 -3.60 4.43 -9.36
CA SER A 122 -3.08 5.78 -9.10
C SER A 122 -1.54 5.78 -9.00
N LEU A 123 -0.94 4.79 -8.33
CA LEU A 123 0.51 4.65 -8.17
C LEU A 123 1.24 4.32 -9.48
N LYS A 124 0.61 3.60 -10.42
CA LYS A 124 1.15 3.40 -11.79
C LYS A 124 1.41 4.72 -12.53
N ARG A 125 0.76 5.81 -12.12
CA ARG A 125 0.92 7.15 -12.74
C ARG A 125 1.73 8.11 -11.88
N PHE A 126 2.18 7.67 -10.71
CA PHE A 126 2.97 8.50 -9.82
C PHE A 126 4.39 8.66 -10.35
N LYS A 127 4.84 9.91 -10.54
CA LYS A 127 6.13 10.24 -11.20
C LYS A 127 7.39 9.66 -10.54
N GLU A 128 7.31 9.33 -9.25
CA GLU A 128 8.43 8.74 -8.52
C GLU A 128 8.41 7.20 -8.58
N ALA A 129 7.29 6.59 -8.98
CA ALA A 129 7.12 5.15 -9.04
C ALA A 129 7.59 4.57 -10.37
N ASP A 130 8.11 3.34 -10.30
CA ASP A 130 8.31 2.47 -11.44
C ASP A 130 7.02 1.67 -11.68
N PRO A 131 6.26 1.97 -12.76
CA PRO A 131 4.96 1.35 -13.00
C PRO A 131 5.05 -0.16 -13.26
N GLU A 132 6.23 -0.66 -13.65
CA GLU A 132 6.49 -2.07 -13.94
C GLU A 132 6.93 -2.87 -12.70
N ARG A 133 7.10 -2.20 -11.56
CA ARG A 133 7.56 -2.81 -10.30
C ARG A 133 6.72 -2.37 -9.12
N ILE A 134 5.43 -2.68 -9.18
CA ILE A 134 4.48 -2.47 -8.08
C ILE A 134 4.02 -3.81 -7.54
N GLY A 135 4.23 -4.01 -6.24
CA GLY A 135 3.76 -5.16 -5.48
C GLY A 135 2.82 -4.76 -4.35
N MET A 136 2.17 -5.75 -3.76
CA MET A 136 1.34 -5.59 -2.57
C MET A 136 1.88 -6.49 -1.44
N TRP A 137 1.83 -6.00 -0.21
CA TRP A 137 2.17 -6.76 0.98
C TRP A 137 1.05 -6.62 2.01
N GLY A 138 0.68 -7.71 2.69
CA GLY A 138 -0.46 -7.67 3.61
C GLY A 138 -0.28 -8.56 4.83
N HIS A 139 -0.77 -8.08 5.97
CA HIS A 139 -0.77 -8.82 7.24
C HIS A 139 -2.19 -9.07 7.73
N SER A 140 -2.49 -10.31 8.16
CA SER A 140 -3.78 -10.71 8.72
C SER A 140 -4.94 -10.32 7.77
N MET A 141 -5.83 -9.41 8.19
CA MET A 141 -6.89 -8.85 7.34
C MET A 141 -6.37 -8.32 6.00
N GLY A 142 -5.21 -7.66 5.98
CA GLY A 142 -4.56 -7.18 4.76
C GLY A 142 -4.11 -8.30 3.83
N GLY A 143 -3.79 -9.48 4.37
CA GLY A 143 -3.53 -10.68 3.57
C GLY A 143 -4.79 -11.20 2.87
N ASN A 144 -5.95 -11.14 3.54
CA ASN A 144 -7.23 -11.51 2.91
C ASN A 144 -7.57 -10.57 1.73
N ILE A 145 -7.31 -9.27 1.91
CA ILE A 145 -7.52 -8.25 0.87
C ILE A 145 -6.67 -8.56 -0.36
N ILE A 146 -5.37 -8.78 -0.18
CA ILE A 146 -4.47 -9.09 -1.30
C ILE A 146 -4.84 -10.39 -2.02
N SER A 147 -5.26 -11.43 -1.29
CA SER A 147 -5.73 -12.66 -1.91
C SER A 147 -6.88 -12.44 -2.88
N ARG A 148 -7.73 -11.42 -2.64
CA ARG A 148 -8.79 -11.03 -3.56
C ARG A 148 -8.25 -10.25 -4.76
N ASP A 149 -7.32 -9.32 -4.53
CA ASP A 149 -6.70 -8.48 -5.57
C ASP A 149 -5.93 -9.32 -6.60
N ILE A 150 -5.17 -10.32 -6.15
CA ILE A 150 -4.42 -11.24 -7.01
C ILE A 150 -5.36 -11.97 -7.98
N VAL A 151 -6.55 -12.35 -7.51
CA VAL A 151 -7.53 -13.04 -8.36
C VAL A 151 -8.14 -12.07 -9.38
N VAL A 152 -8.07 -10.76 -9.18
CA VAL A 152 -8.68 -9.77 -10.08
C VAL A 152 -7.70 -9.31 -11.16
N ASP A 153 -6.46 -8.99 -10.80
CA ASP A 153 -5.46 -8.42 -11.71
C ASP A 153 -4.14 -9.20 -11.65
N THR A 154 -4.07 -10.30 -12.41
CA THR A 154 -2.85 -11.13 -12.53
C THR A 154 -1.89 -10.64 -13.61
N LYS A 155 -2.29 -9.67 -14.46
CA LYS A 155 -1.50 -9.27 -15.63
C LYS A 155 -0.57 -8.10 -15.34
N ASP A 156 -0.98 -7.17 -14.47
CA ASP A 156 -0.20 -5.99 -14.16
C ASP A 156 0.53 -6.05 -12.81
N MET A 157 0.17 -7.01 -11.95
CA MET A 157 0.88 -7.24 -10.69
C MET A 157 2.02 -8.23 -10.91
N LYS A 158 3.27 -7.73 -10.94
CA LYS A 158 4.43 -8.58 -10.61
C LYS A 158 4.39 -8.87 -9.13
N LEU A 159 3.56 -9.84 -8.81
CA LEU A 159 3.29 -10.26 -7.46
C LEU A 159 4.53 -10.98 -6.91
N HIS A 160 5.35 -10.28 -6.14
CA HIS A 160 6.01 -10.93 -5.01
C HIS A 160 4.91 -11.24 -3.99
N GLY A 161 4.19 -12.33 -4.24
CA GLY A 161 3.14 -12.87 -3.38
C GLY A 161 3.78 -13.37 -2.11
N LEU A 162 4.22 -12.44 -1.27
CA LEU A 162 4.35 -12.68 0.14
C LEU A 162 2.90 -12.75 0.66
N THR A 163 2.34 -13.96 0.63
CA THR A 163 1.46 -14.40 1.72
C THR A 163 2.36 -15.07 2.77
N PRO A 164 2.89 -14.33 3.74
CA PRO A 164 3.13 -14.94 5.02
C PRO A 164 1.76 -15.03 5.71
N VAL A 165 1.20 -16.24 5.83
CA VAL A 165 0.54 -16.57 7.09
C VAL A 165 1.66 -16.61 8.13
N VAL A 166 2.14 -15.45 8.58
CA VAL A 166 3.18 -15.36 9.60
C VAL A 166 2.54 -14.92 10.88
N SER A 167 2.50 -15.87 11.81
CA SER A 167 2.52 -15.61 13.23
C SER A 167 3.73 -14.73 13.57
N SER A 168 3.46 -13.47 13.88
CA SER A 168 4.21 -12.50 14.72
C SER A 168 5.74 -12.31 14.62
N ASN A 169 6.55 -13.07 13.88
CA ASN A 169 8.02 -13.08 14.08
C ASN A 169 8.93 -12.93 12.84
N SER A 170 8.44 -12.57 11.65
CA SER A 170 9.35 -12.44 10.48
C SER A 170 10.16 -11.15 10.45
N SER A 171 11.46 -11.28 10.16
CA SER A 171 12.42 -10.18 10.17
C SER A 171 12.60 -9.54 8.78
N ALA A 172 13.09 -8.29 8.74
CA ALA A 172 13.28 -7.53 7.49
C ALA A 172 14.23 -8.21 6.46
N SER A 173 15.10 -9.12 6.90
CA SER A 173 15.97 -9.90 6.03
C SER A 173 15.23 -11.01 5.26
N GLU A 174 14.16 -11.57 5.82
CA GLU A 174 13.30 -12.55 5.15
C GLU A 174 12.45 -11.90 4.06
N ILE A 175 12.03 -10.66 4.29
CA ILE A 175 11.39 -9.80 3.29
C ILE A 175 12.35 -9.53 2.12
N ARG A 176 13.64 -9.29 2.39
CA ARG A 176 14.65 -9.07 1.33
C ARG A 176 14.85 -10.30 0.43
N ARG A 177 14.94 -11.51 1.01
CA ARG A 177 15.14 -12.76 0.25
C ARG A 177 13.97 -13.09 -0.68
N SER A 178 12.74 -12.82 -0.23
CA SER A 178 11.52 -13.10 -0.99
C SER A 178 11.26 -12.12 -2.13
N ILE A 179 11.76 -10.87 -2.03
CA ILE A 179 11.65 -9.87 -3.10
C ILE A 179 12.74 -10.06 -4.18
N THR A 180 13.88 -10.70 -3.88
CA THR A 180 15.03 -10.78 -4.81
C THR A 180 15.00 -12.02 -5.73
N LEU A 181 14.05 -12.95 -5.56
CA LEU A 181 13.95 -14.14 -6.42
C LEU A 181 13.18 -13.84 -7.71
N ARG A 182 13.98 -13.37 -8.69
CA ARG A 182 13.85 -13.35 -10.16
C ARG A 182 12.59 -12.77 -10.80
#